data_AF-A0A8T1MR01-F1
#
_entry.id   AF-A0A8T1MR01-F1
#
_cell.length_a   1.000
_cell.length_b   1.000
_cell.length_c   1.000
_cell.angle_alpha   90.00
_cell.angle_beta   90.00
_cell.angle_gamma   90.00
#
_symmetry.space_group_name_H-M   'P 1'
#
loop_
_entity.id
_entity.type
_entity.pdbx_description
1 polymer ?
#
loop_
_entity_poly.entity_id
_entity_poly.type
_entity_poly.pdbx_seq_one_letter_code
_entity_poly.pdbx_strand_id
1 'polypeptide(L)'
;PSDRLHYWRLFEFYFVFSRGRLPDRITMLKFRPSKSAPAINLKLFLRKTSSFKYSDLSVTATKNPRKKPEGSLGFGKFMTDHMLTIPWSASHGWGTPKIEEYAPLKMLPAVKALHYATSAFEGMKTVKGVDNRCRLFRPELHLERFRGSASRVCLPDFDTAELLECIKMLIRTDESWVPSGKGEALYIRPFIFGCDSALGVDISTEALLCTILSPVGDYFSSKKKGSRLFADPSYVRSWEGGCGQFKLAANYAPTLVLQKLLRERGYDTSLWLYGPDELITEAGTMNIFVFWTNEQGEKELRTPPLSGLILPGVTRQSVLEITRSWNEFKVVEKDITMSMLLNALKENRLHHMFGTGTACVVSPVMELYYKNNRYSIPFTEDPSSLPERILKEYTDIQRAVNGPHPWAHPIDKPR
;
A
#
# COMPACT_ATOMS: atom_id res chain seq x y z
N PRO A 1 22.18 25.03 40.50
CA PRO A 1 21.49 26.16 39.85
C PRO A 1 22.28 26.62 38.62
N SER A 2 21.61 26.67 37.48
CA SER A 2 22.06 27.17 36.17
C SER A 2 23.32 26.55 35.54
N ASP A 3 23.11 25.51 34.73
CA ASP A 3 23.89 25.32 33.51
C ASP A 3 22.93 25.43 32.31
N ARG A 4 22.95 26.59 31.68
CA ARG A 4 22.32 26.87 30.38
C ARG A 4 23.37 27.45 29.46
N LEU A 5 23.20 27.09 28.19
CA LEU A 5 23.66 27.78 26.97
C LEU A 5 25.12 27.53 26.55
N HIS A 6 25.30 26.57 25.66
CA HIS A 6 26.13 26.75 24.47
C HIS A 6 25.65 25.82 23.35
N TYR A 7 24.92 26.34 22.37
CA TYR A 7 25.04 25.93 20.98
C TYR A 7 24.76 27.11 20.06
N TRP A 8 25.67 27.30 19.12
CA TRP A 8 25.83 28.46 18.26
C TRP A 8 24.84 28.49 17.09
N ARG A 9 24.57 29.73 16.69
CA ARG A 9 23.87 30.24 15.50
C ARG A 9 24.26 29.54 14.19
N LEU A 10 23.30 29.41 13.27
CA LEU A 10 23.42 29.79 11.85
C LEU A 10 22.09 29.57 11.12
N PHE A 11 21.23 30.60 11.06
CA PHE A 11 20.20 30.76 10.04
C PHE A 11 19.91 32.25 9.88
N GLU A 12 20.49 32.87 8.86
CA GLU A 12 19.96 34.08 8.24
C GLU A 12 20.12 33.95 6.73
N PHE A 13 19.00 34.04 6.00
CA PHE A 13 19.00 34.37 4.58
C PHE A 13 18.02 35.52 4.38
N TYR A 14 18.57 36.70 4.12
CA TYR A 14 17.83 37.85 3.60
C TYR A 14 17.71 37.71 2.07
N PHE A 15 16.50 37.89 1.53
CA PHE A 15 16.29 38.22 0.13
C PHE A 15 16.02 39.73 0.03
N VAL A 16 16.91 40.46 -0.62
CA VAL A 16 16.67 41.81 -1.14
C VAL A 16 17.09 41.82 -2.60
N PHE A 17 16.13 41.97 -3.51
CA PHE A 17 16.40 42.24 -4.92
C PHE A 17 16.46 43.76 -5.13
N SER A 18 17.60 44.28 -5.58
CA SER A 18 17.63 45.53 -6.35
C SER A 18 18.66 45.46 -7.47
N ARG A 19 18.12 45.63 -8.69
CA ARG A 19 18.69 46.15 -9.95
C ARG A 19 20.19 45.96 -10.23
N GLY A 20 20.51 45.17 -11.26
CA GLY A 20 21.69 45.40 -12.11
C GLY A 20 22.34 44.14 -12.71
N ARG A 21 22.22 44.01 -14.04
CA ARG A 21 23.02 43.20 -15.01
C ARG A 21 23.48 41.78 -14.60
N LEU A 22 22.93 40.79 -15.33
CA LEU A 22 23.43 39.41 -15.45
C LEU A 22 24.86 39.36 -16.02
N PRO A 23 25.72 38.46 -15.51
CA PRO A 23 26.83 37.91 -16.27
C PRO A 23 26.54 36.47 -16.73
N ASP A 24 26.82 36.22 -18.00
CA ASP A 24 26.81 34.92 -18.66
C ASP A 24 27.86 33.97 -18.06
N ARG A 25 27.39 32.90 -17.40
CA ARG A 25 27.97 31.54 -17.28
C ARG A 25 27.37 30.84 -16.06
N ILE A 26 26.28 30.09 -16.26
CA ILE A 26 25.83 29.11 -15.26
C ILE A 26 26.69 27.86 -15.45
N THR A 27 27.76 27.73 -14.67
CA THR A 27 28.43 26.45 -14.51
C THR A 27 27.51 25.55 -13.69
N MET A 28 26.95 24.50 -14.29
CA MET A 28 26.20 23.47 -13.56
C MET A 28 27.15 22.77 -12.58
N LEU A 29 27.04 23.11 -11.30
CA LEU A 29 27.59 22.30 -10.22
C LEU A 29 26.84 20.97 -10.20
N LYS A 30 27.48 19.92 -10.74
CA LYS A 30 27.08 18.54 -10.55
C LYS A 30 27.08 18.24 -9.05
N PHE A 31 25.90 18.14 -8.44
CA PHE A 31 25.74 17.59 -7.10
C PHE A 31 26.23 16.14 -7.10
N ARG A 32 27.38 15.89 -6.47
CA ARG A 32 27.74 14.55 -6.02
C ARG A 32 27.08 14.38 -4.63
N PRO A 33 26.21 13.37 -4.41
CA PRO A 33 25.72 13.12 -3.07
C PRO A 33 26.89 12.70 -2.18
N SER A 34 27.09 13.42 -1.06
CA SER A 34 28.08 13.07 -0.06
C SER A 34 27.75 11.70 0.53
N LYS A 35 28.69 10.76 0.51
CA LYS A 35 28.59 9.41 1.10
C LYS A 35 28.53 9.37 2.64
N SER A 36 28.13 10.45 3.31
CA SER A 36 28.26 10.56 4.77
C SER A 36 27.20 11.46 5.41
N ALA A 37 25.94 11.37 4.97
CA ALA A 37 24.84 11.81 5.82
C ALA A 37 24.71 10.77 6.96
N PRO A 38 24.74 11.17 8.24
CA PRO A 38 24.50 10.23 9.33
C PRO A 38 23.09 9.66 9.14
N ALA A 39 23.00 8.34 8.97
CA ALA A 39 21.71 7.67 8.97
C ALA A 39 21.06 7.96 10.33
N ILE A 40 20.01 8.78 10.35
CA ILE A 40 19.17 8.95 11.53
C ILE A 40 18.64 7.56 11.84
N ASN A 41 19.20 6.94 12.88
CA ASN A 41 18.85 5.60 13.30
C ASN A 41 17.43 5.67 13.88
N LEU A 42 16.43 5.35 13.06
CA LEU A 42 15.01 5.39 13.42
C LEU A 42 14.71 4.51 14.65
N LYS A 43 15.63 3.62 15.05
CA LYS A 43 15.54 2.83 16.29
C LYS A 43 15.62 3.67 17.57
N LEU A 44 16.13 4.91 17.54
CA LEU A 44 16.39 5.71 18.75
C LEU A 44 15.17 6.42 19.36
N PHE A 45 13.97 6.31 18.78
CA PHE A 45 12.73 6.89 19.36
C PHE A 45 11.73 5.86 19.88
N LEU A 46 12.13 4.60 20.03
CA LEU A 46 11.29 3.56 20.61
C LEU A 46 11.45 3.55 22.14
N ARG A 47 10.69 4.40 22.85
CA ARG A 47 10.36 4.05 24.24
C ARG A 47 9.60 2.72 24.16
N LYS A 48 10.09 1.68 24.86
CA LYS A 48 9.30 0.47 25.15
C LYS A 48 8.11 0.86 26.01
N THR A 49 7.09 1.46 25.42
CA THR A 49 5.75 1.49 26.01
C THR A 49 5.15 0.11 25.82
N SER A 50 4.57 -0.45 26.88
CA SER A 50 3.80 -1.68 26.79
C SER A 50 2.72 -1.55 25.71
N SER A 51 2.65 -2.50 24.79
CA SER A 51 1.56 -2.58 23.83
C SER A 51 0.27 -3.05 24.52
N PHE A 52 -0.88 -2.84 23.87
CA PHE A 52 -2.12 -3.51 24.26
C PHE A 52 -1.97 -5.03 24.14
N LYS A 53 -2.83 -5.76 24.85
CA LYS A 53 -2.85 -7.23 24.83
C LYS A 53 -4.18 -7.74 24.32
N TYR A 54 -4.13 -8.75 23.45
CA TYR A 54 -5.29 -9.50 23.00
C TYR A 54 -6.03 -10.15 24.19
N SER A 55 -5.32 -10.54 25.25
CA SER A 55 -5.92 -11.07 26.48
C SER A 55 -6.91 -10.12 27.16
N ASP A 56 -6.76 -8.81 26.91
CA ASP A 56 -7.58 -7.77 27.54
C ASP A 56 -8.75 -7.35 26.63
N LEU A 57 -8.84 -7.92 25.41
CA LEU A 57 -9.84 -7.56 24.41
C LEU A 57 -11.26 -7.77 24.94
N SER A 58 -12.07 -6.71 24.92
CA SER A 58 -13.50 -6.80 25.19
C SER A 58 -14.30 -6.88 23.88
N VAL A 59 -15.27 -7.79 23.81
CA VAL A 59 -16.16 -7.96 22.66
C VAL A 59 -17.60 -7.70 23.08
N THR A 60 -18.24 -6.72 22.44
CA THR A 60 -19.66 -6.39 22.63
C THR A 60 -20.38 -6.60 21.30
N ALA A 61 -21.25 -7.61 21.24
CA ALA A 61 -22.04 -7.89 20.04
C ALA A 61 -23.06 -6.77 19.77
N THR A 62 -23.25 -6.42 18.50
CA THR A 62 -24.31 -5.50 18.08
C THR A 62 -25.70 -6.06 18.41
N LYS A 63 -26.62 -5.18 18.78
CA LYS A 63 -28.05 -5.50 18.91
C LYS A 63 -28.84 -5.23 17.64
N ASN A 64 -28.23 -4.55 16.67
CA ASN A 64 -28.86 -4.09 15.43
C ASN A 64 -28.02 -4.52 14.21
N PRO A 65 -28.04 -5.82 13.84
CA PRO A 65 -27.26 -6.30 12.71
C PRO A 65 -27.69 -5.61 11.41
N ARG A 66 -26.71 -5.26 10.58
CA ARG A 66 -26.92 -4.59 9.30
C ARG A 66 -27.45 -5.59 8.27
N LYS A 67 -28.31 -5.10 7.35
CA LYS A 67 -28.72 -5.90 6.19
C LYS A 67 -27.51 -6.14 5.29
N LYS A 68 -27.20 -7.40 4.99
CA LYS A 68 -26.13 -7.78 4.05
C LYS A 68 -26.48 -7.32 2.63
N PRO A 69 -25.50 -6.85 1.85
CA PRO A 69 -25.74 -6.40 0.48
C PRO A 69 -26.24 -7.54 -0.41
N GLU A 70 -27.16 -7.23 -1.31
CA GLU A 70 -27.62 -8.11 -2.39
C GLU A 70 -26.97 -7.65 -3.70
N GLY A 71 -26.50 -8.59 -4.53
CA GLY A 71 -25.88 -8.29 -5.83
C GLY A 71 -24.41 -7.89 -5.75
N SER A 72 -23.99 -6.91 -6.57
CA SER A 72 -22.58 -6.53 -6.70
C SER A 72 -22.05 -5.80 -5.45
N LEU A 73 -21.09 -6.43 -4.77
CA LEU A 73 -20.45 -5.88 -3.56
C LEU A 73 -19.64 -4.60 -3.84
N GLY A 74 -19.04 -4.46 -5.02
CA GLY A 74 -18.04 -3.43 -5.29
C GLY A 74 -16.84 -3.51 -4.33
N PHE A 75 -16.13 -2.39 -4.18
CA PHE A 75 -14.99 -2.29 -3.26
C PHE A 75 -15.24 -1.21 -2.20
N GLY A 76 -15.21 -1.57 -0.91
CA GLY A 76 -15.27 -0.62 0.21
C GLY A 76 -16.60 0.11 0.40
N LYS A 77 -17.69 -0.36 -0.22
CA LYS A 77 -19.01 0.29 -0.17
C LYS A 77 -19.84 -0.10 1.04
N PHE A 78 -19.67 -1.34 1.52
CA PHE A 78 -20.42 -1.92 2.63
C PHE A 78 -19.48 -2.20 3.79
N MET A 79 -19.95 -1.99 5.02
CA MET A 79 -19.21 -2.31 6.24
C MET A 79 -19.95 -3.39 7.02
N THR A 80 -19.20 -4.22 7.74
CA THR A 80 -19.75 -5.26 8.62
C THR A 80 -20.35 -4.65 9.89
N ASP A 81 -20.83 -5.52 10.78
CA ASP A 81 -21.55 -5.13 11.98
C ASP A 81 -20.64 -4.52 13.05
N HIS A 82 -19.37 -4.91 13.11
CA HIS A 82 -18.45 -4.52 14.17
C HIS A 82 -17.19 -3.82 13.64
N MET A 83 -16.50 -3.13 14.54
CA MET A 83 -15.16 -2.60 14.34
C MET A 83 -14.29 -2.80 15.57
N LEU A 84 -12.98 -2.92 15.36
CA LEU A 84 -11.98 -2.90 16.43
C LEU A 84 -11.53 -1.45 16.67
N THR A 85 -11.44 -1.02 17.93
CA THR A 85 -10.84 0.26 18.35
C THR A 85 -9.86 0.05 19.49
N ILE A 86 -8.74 0.79 19.46
CA ILE A 86 -7.71 0.77 20.50
C ILE A 86 -7.18 2.19 20.69
N PRO A 87 -7.53 2.88 21.79
CA PRO A 87 -7.05 4.23 22.04
C PRO A 87 -5.61 4.20 22.58
N TRP A 88 -4.87 5.28 22.34
CA TRP A 88 -3.55 5.51 22.92
C TRP A 88 -3.41 6.96 23.39
N SER A 89 -2.70 7.16 24.49
CA SER A 89 -2.26 8.49 24.94
C SER A 89 -0.80 8.46 25.38
N ALA A 90 -0.12 9.59 25.25
CA ALA A 90 1.26 9.74 25.71
C ALA A 90 1.42 9.56 27.23
N SER A 91 0.37 9.85 28.01
CA SER A 91 0.36 9.73 29.48
C SER A 91 0.09 8.32 29.98
N HIS A 92 -0.77 7.54 29.30
CA HIS A 92 -1.20 6.22 29.78
C HIS A 92 -0.78 5.06 28.88
N GLY A 93 -0.23 5.32 27.70
CA GLY A 93 0.05 4.30 26.70
C GLY A 93 -1.23 3.80 26.02
N TRP A 94 -1.21 2.53 25.60
CA TRP A 94 -2.34 1.88 24.95
C TRP A 94 -3.43 1.52 25.96
N GLY A 95 -4.68 1.81 25.60
CA GLY A 95 -5.86 1.34 26.34
C GLY A 95 -6.31 -0.06 25.89
N THR A 96 -7.40 -0.51 26.49
CA THR A 96 -8.00 -1.82 26.21
C THR A 96 -8.55 -1.89 24.77
N PRO A 97 -8.19 -2.92 23.99
CA PRO A 97 -8.80 -3.19 22.70
C PRO A 97 -10.29 -3.51 22.84
N LYS A 98 -11.11 -2.97 21.93
CA LYS A 98 -12.56 -3.20 21.95
C LYS A 98 -13.09 -3.57 20.57
N ILE A 99 -13.86 -4.65 20.48
CA ILE A 99 -14.72 -4.95 19.33
C ILE A 99 -16.15 -4.58 19.71
N GLU A 100 -16.70 -3.59 19.04
CA GLU A 100 -18.03 -3.04 19.28
C GLU A 100 -18.73 -2.75 17.95
N GLU A 101 -20.00 -2.35 17.99
CA GLU A 101 -20.78 -1.99 16.80
C GLU A 101 -20.04 -0.94 15.93
N TYR A 102 -20.03 -1.15 14.61
CA TYR A 102 -19.49 -0.17 13.67
C TYR A 102 -20.31 1.13 13.73
N ALA A 103 -19.69 2.19 14.26
CA ALA A 103 -20.33 3.46 14.58
C ALA A 103 -19.46 4.67 14.18
N PRO A 104 -20.06 5.89 14.08
CA PRO A 104 -19.30 7.11 13.84
C PRO A 104 -18.28 7.42 14.94
N LEU A 105 -17.09 7.88 14.55
CA LEU A 105 -16.07 8.38 15.48
C LEU A 105 -16.38 9.83 15.86
N LYS A 106 -16.58 10.11 17.16
CA LYS A 106 -16.76 11.47 17.69
C LYS A 106 -15.39 12.11 17.90
N MET A 107 -15.11 13.19 17.18
CA MET A 107 -13.80 13.84 17.18
C MET A 107 -13.93 15.35 17.20
N LEU A 108 -12.96 16.03 17.81
CA LEU A 108 -12.86 17.49 17.78
C LEU A 108 -12.39 17.97 16.39
N PRO A 109 -12.79 19.15 15.91
CA PRO A 109 -12.39 19.63 14.58
C PRO A 109 -10.89 19.88 14.41
N ALA A 110 -10.16 20.11 15.52
CA ALA A 110 -8.73 20.43 15.51
C ALA A 110 -7.81 19.18 15.57
N VAL A 111 -8.32 18.01 15.22
CA VAL A 111 -7.54 16.76 15.24
C VAL A 111 -6.45 16.75 14.17
N LYS A 112 -5.20 16.46 14.56
CA LYS A 112 -4.03 16.54 13.66
C LYS A 112 -4.18 15.72 12.37
N ALA A 113 -4.84 14.57 12.41
CA ALA A 113 -5.07 13.76 11.23
C ALA A 113 -5.81 14.49 10.10
N LEU A 114 -6.74 15.41 10.43
CA LEU A 114 -7.48 16.20 9.44
C LEU A 114 -6.64 17.33 8.85
N HIS A 115 -5.70 17.89 9.61
CA HIS A 115 -4.93 19.07 9.21
C HIS A 115 -3.58 18.71 8.57
N TYR A 116 -2.93 17.63 9.02
CA TYR A 116 -1.56 17.27 8.65
C TYR A 116 -1.41 15.86 8.09
N ALA A 117 -2.53 15.17 7.85
CA ALA A 117 -2.53 13.79 7.34
C ALA A 117 -1.67 12.82 8.16
N THR A 118 -1.59 13.03 9.49
CA THR A 118 -0.91 12.14 10.46
C THR A 118 -1.71 10.84 10.61
N SER A 119 -1.69 10.02 9.57
CA SER A 119 -2.39 8.74 9.52
C SER A 119 -1.72 7.73 8.58
N ALA A 120 -1.79 6.47 9.00
CA ALA A 120 -1.35 5.30 8.25
C ALA A 120 -2.49 4.29 8.15
N PHE A 121 -2.50 3.48 7.10
CA PHE A 121 -3.49 2.42 6.94
C PHE A 121 -2.89 1.18 6.29
N GLU A 122 -3.61 0.08 6.38
CA GLU A 122 -3.25 -1.17 5.73
C GLU A 122 -4.44 -1.81 5.01
N GLY A 123 -4.16 -2.80 4.17
CA GLY A 123 -5.15 -3.47 3.36
C GLY A 123 -4.79 -4.92 3.10
N MET A 124 -5.55 -5.82 3.69
CA MET A 124 -5.43 -7.27 3.52
C MET A 124 -6.80 -7.91 3.31
N LYS A 125 -6.82 -9.22 3.01
CA LYS A 125 -8.05 -9.96 2.72
C LYS A 125 -8.11 -11.22 3.56
N THR A 126 -9.32 -11.54 4.00
CA THR A 126 -9.72 -12.89 4.37
C THR A 126 -10.51 -13.50 3.22
N VAL A 127 -10.15 -14.73 2.84
CA VAL A 127 -10.93 -15.51 1.87
C VAL A 127 -11.44 -16.79 2.52
N LYS A 128 -12.55 -17.31 1.99
CA LYS A 128 -13.07 -18.62 2.34
C LYS A 128 -12.43 -19.67 1.44
N GLY A 129 -11.73 -20.64 2.04
CA GLY A 129 -11.07 -21.71 1.31
C GLY A 129 -12.04 -22.76 0.77
N VAL A 130 -11.50 -23.72 0.03
CA VAL A 130 -12.29 -24.85 -0.51
C VAL A 130 -12.86 -25.76 0.59
N ASP A 131 -12.27 -25.73 1.79
CA ASP A 131 -12.72 -26.41 3.00
C ASP A 131 -13.63 -25.55 3.89
N ASN A 132 -14.16 -24.44 3.34
CA ASN A 132 -15.03 -23.49 4.01
C ASN A 132 -14.40 -22.75 5.21
N ARG A 133 -13.07 -22.85 5.43
CA ARG A 133 -12.37 -22.11 6.48
C ARG A 133 -11.90 -20.74 6.00
N CYS A 134 -12.08 -19.73 6.83
CA CYS A 134 -11.55 -18.39 6.61
C CYS A 134 -10.02 -18.38 6.75
N ARG A 135 -9.31 -17.70 5.84
CA ARG A 135 -7.84 -17.59 5.84
C ARG A 135 -7.38 -16.18 5.58
N LEU A 136 -6.39 -15.74 6.36
CA LEU A 136 -5.60 -14.53 6.10
C LEU A 136 -4.41 -14.88 5.22
N PHE A 137 -4.08 -14.02 4.26
CA PHE A 137 -2.92 -14.21 3.40
C PHE A 137 -1.75 -13.32 3.84
N ARG A 138 -0.65 -13.94 4.28
CA ARG A 138 0.60 -13.32 4.75
C ARG A 138 0.38 -12.12 5.71
N PRO A 139 -0.48 -12.25 6.73
CA PRO A 139 -0.87 -11.12 7.57
C PRO A 139 0.31 -10.44 8.28
N GLU A 140 1.36 -11.17 8.62
CA GLU A 140 2.56 -10.65 9.29
C GLU A 140 3.23 -9.58 8.43
N LEU A 141 3.38 -9.81 7.11
CA LEU A 141 3.97 -8.82 6.21
C LEU A 141 3.13 -7.55 6.09
N HIS A 142 1.81 -7.70 6.14
CA HIS A 142 0.89 -6.56 6.16
C HIS A 142 1.06 -5.73 7.44
N LEU A 143 1.04 -6.38 8.61
CA LEU A 143 1.09 -5.69 9.89
C LEU A 143 2.47 -5.08 10.18
N GLU A 144 3.55 -5.69 9.70
CA GLU A 144 4.88 -5.08 9.76
C GLU A 144 4.98 -3.82 8.90
N ARG A 145 4.41 -3.83 7.69
CA ARG A 145 4.34 -2.62 6.86
C ARG A 145 3.44 -1.54 7.48
N PHE A 146 2.35 -1.94 8.12
CA PHE A 146 1.46 -1.04 8.84
C PHE A 146 2.18 -0.34 9.99
N ARG A 147 2.88 -1.11 10.83
CA ARG A 147 3.71 -0.61 11.93
C ARG A 147 4.81 0.35 11.44
N GLY A 148 5.54 -0.03 10.39
CA GLY A 148 6.55 0.84 9.78
C GLY A 148 5.97 2.14 9.22
N SER A 149 4.75 2.09 8.67
CA SER A 149 4.05 3.28 8.19
C SER A 149 3.61 4.19 9.34
N ALA A 150 3.07 3.64 10.43
CA ALA A 150 2.72 4.41 11.62
C ALA A 150 3.95 5.12 12.22
N SER A 151 5.07 4.40 12.33
CA SER A 151 6.34 4.95 12.83
C SER A 151 6.85 6.13 11.99
N ARG A 152 6.68 6.10 10.65
CA ARG A 152 7.16 7.18 9.76
C ARG A 152 6.53 8.55 10.07
N VAL A 153 5.31 8.56 10.61
CA VAL A 153 4.54 9.75 10.99
C VAL A 153 4.45 9.92 12.51
N CYS A 154 5.39 9.34 13.27
CA CYS A 154 5.49 9.46 14.72
C CYS A 154 4.23 9.01 15.50
N LEU A 155 3.46 8.08 14.94
CA LEU A 155 2.36 7.42 15.66
C LEU A 155 2.90 6.30 16.56
N PRO A 156 2.19 5.96 17.65
CA PRO A 156 2.69 5.00 18.65
C PRO A 156 2.94 3.62 18.05
N ASP A 157 4.02 2.99 18.51
CA ASP A 157 4.37 1.62 18.14
C ASP A 157 3.46 0.59 18.83
N PHE A 158 3.30 -0.58 18.23
CA PHE A 158 2.46 -1.66 18.74
C PHE A 158 3.00 -3.04 18.37
N ASP A 159 2.57 -4.06 19.12
CA ASP A 159 2.88 -5.46 18.85
C ASP A 159 1.99 -5.99 17.71
N THR A 160 2.61 -6.39 16.60
CA THR A 160 1.91 -6.88 15.41
C THR A 160 1.21 -8.22 15.65
N ALA A 161 1.72 -9.05 16.57
CA ALA A 161 1.11 -10.33 16.92
C ALA A 161 -0.18 -10.13 17.74
N GLU A 162 -0.15 -9.21 18.70
CA GLU A 162 -1.34 -8.86 19.50
C GLU A 162 -2.44 -8.25 18.60
N LEU A 163 -2.06 -7.36 17.68
CA LEU A 163 -3.00 -6.80 16.70
C LEU A 163 -3.59 -7.88 15.78
N LEU A 164 -2.78 -8.84 15.35
CA LEU A 164 -3.25 -9.94 14.50
C LEU A 164 -4.34 -10.77 15.19
N GLU A 165 -4.16 -11.10 16.47
CA GLU A 165 -5.16 -11.87 17.22
C GLU A 165 -6.46 -11.07 17.44
N CYS A 166 -6.36 -9.76 17.72
CA CYS A 166 -7.53 -8.88 17.76
C CYS A 166 -8.28 -8.84 16.42
N ILE A 167 -7.56 -8.76 15.29
CA ILE A 167 -8.16 -8.78 13.95
C ILE A 167 -8.82 -10.13 13.65
N LYS A 168 -8.17 -11.25 14.01
CA LYS A 168 -8.78 -12.59 13.87
C LYS A 168 -10.07 -12.68 14.68
N MET A 169 -10.11 -12.14 15.90
CA MET A 169 -11.34 -12.09 16.69
C MET A 169 -12.43 -11.25 16.02
N LEU A 170 -12.09 -10.06 15.48
CA LEU A 170 -13.04 -9.24 14.74
C LEU A 170 -13.64 -9.98 13.54
N ILE A 171 -12.81 -10.70 12.78
CA ILE A 171 -13.27 -11.50 11.64
C ILE A 171 -14.14 -12.68 12.10
N ARG A 172 -13.87 -13.29 13.26
CA ARG A 172 -14.75 -14.34 13.83
C ARG A 172 -16.11 -13.77 14.22
N THR A 173 -16.13 -12.61 14.88
CA THR A 173 -17.38 -11.93 15.25
C THR A 173 -18.23 -11.64 14.01
N ASP A 174 -17.59 -11.23 12.91
CA ASP A 174 -18.23 -10.94 11.64
C ASP A 174 -18.08 -12.06 10.59
N GLU A 175 -17.87 -13.33 10.99
CA GLU A 175 -17.54 -14.42 10.04
C GLU A 175 -18.64 -14.60 8.98
N SER A 176 -19.89 -14.37 9.36
CA SER A 176 -21.03 -14.48 8.45
C SER A 176 -21.01 -13.46 7.31
N TRP A 177 -20.20 -12.41 7.40
CA TRP A 177 -19.97 -11.42 6.35
C TRP A 177 -18.91 -11.85 5.33
N VAL A 178 -18.16 -12.93 5.58
CA VAL A 178 -17.15 -13.42 4.64
C VAL A 178 -17.83 -14.07 3.43
N PRO A 179 -17.76 -13.43 2.24
CA PRO A 179 -18.40 -13.96 1.05
C PRO A 179 -17.73 -15.26 0.58
N SER A 180 -18.48 -16.08 -0.15
CA SER A 180 -18.02 -17.39 -0.65
C SER A 180 -17.87 -17.45 -2.17
N GLY A 181 -18.29 -16.41 -2.90
CA GLY A 181 -18.22 -16.38 -4.36
C GLY A 181 -16.78 -16.38 -4.90
N LYS A 182 -16.66 -16.69 -6.18
CA LYS A 182 -15.36 -16.66 -6.88
C LYS A 182 -14.86 -15.22 -6.96
N GLY A 183 -13.61 -14.99 -6.58
CA GLY A 183 -13.00 -13.65 -6.57
C GLY A 183 -13.48 -12.73 -5.43
N GLU A 184 -14.44 -13.18 -4.61
CA GLU A 184 -14.93 -12.41 -3.47
C GLU A 184 -14.04 -12.63 -2.24
N ALA A 185 -13.98 -11.61 -1.38
CA ALA A 185 -13.22 -11.64 -0.14
C ALA A 185 -13.85 -10.73 0.91
N LEU A 186 -13.43 -10.90 2.17
CA LEU A 186 -13.62 -9.88 3.19
C LEU A 186 -12.36 -9.03 3.26
N TYR A 187 -12.45 -7.76 2.87
CA TYR A 187 -11.35 -6.82 2.95
C TYR A 187 -11.23 -6.25 4.37
N ILE A 188 -10.00 -6.20 4.88
CA ILE A 188 -9.68 -5.75 6.23
C ILE A 188 -8.87 -4.45 6.11
N ARG A 189 -9.33 -3.42 6.81
CA ARG A 189 -8.75 -2.07 6.80
C ARG A 189 -8.34 -1.66 8.22
N PRO A 190 -7.12 -2.01 8.66
CA PRO A 190 -6.49 -1.37 9.82
C PRO A 190 -6.09 0.05 9.45
N PHE A 191 -6.24 0.99 10.38
CA PHE A 191 -5.75 2.35 10.25
C PHE A 191 -5.48 2.96 11.62
N ILE A 192 -4.50 3.86 11.67
CA ILE A 192 -4.11 4.57 12.88
C ILE A 192 -3.89 6.03 12.54
N PHE A 193 -4.32 6.93 13.42
CA PHE A 193 -4.22 8.36 13.20
C PHE A 193 -4.10 9.14 14.50
N GLY A 194 -3.46 10.31 14.41
CA GLY A 194 -3.33 11.25 15.53
C GLY A 194 -4.67 11.95 15.80
N CYS A 195 -5.22 11.74 16.99
CA CYS A 195 -6.56 12.23 17.36
C CYS A 195 -6.53 13.32 18.43
N ASP A 196 -5.34 13.79 18.84
CA ASP A 196 -5.21 14.93 19.73
C ASP A 196 -5.67 16.23 19.05
N SER A 197 -6.41 17.04 19.81
CA SER A 197 -6.97 18.31 19.36
C SER A 197 -5.97 19.44 19.53
N ALA A 198 -5.10 19.64 18.54
CA ALA A 198 -4.13 20.73 18.49
C ALA A 198 -3.76 21.08 17.04
N LEU A 199 -3.62 22.39 16.77
CA LEU A 199 -3.16 22.93 15.48
C LEU A 199 -1.63 23.10 15.41
N GLY A 200 -0.89 22.68 16.43
CA GLY A 200 0.56 22.66 16.36
C GLY A 200 1.03 21.50 15.46
N VAL A 201 1.99 21.75 14.58
CA VAL A 201 2.66 20.68 13.82
C VAL A 201 3.70 20.03 14.74
N ASP A 202 3.24 19.07 15.53
CA ASP A 202 4.06 18.35 16.52
C ASP A 202 3.58 16.90 16.68
N ILE A 203 4.37 16.07 17.36
CA ILE A 203 4.07 14.66 17.67
C ILE A 203 2.69 14.57 18.34
N SER A 204 1.88 13.62 17.88
CA SER A 204 0.56 13.37 18.47
C SER A 204 0.67 12.83 19.89
N THR A 205 -0.05 13.45 20.82
CA THR A 205 -0.16 12.97 22.21
C THR A 205 -1.30 11.99 22.43
N GLU A 206 -2.18 11.85 21.44
CA GLU A 206 -3.27 10.88 21.42
C GLU A 206 -3.39 10.28 20.01
N ALA A 207 -3.69 8.98 19.96
CA ALA A 207 -3.92 8.28 18.70
C ALA A 207 -5.04 7.26 18.86
N LEU A 208 -5.69 6.93 17.75
CA LEU A 208 -6.68 5.86 17.70
C LEU A 208 -6.30 4.89 16.60
N LEU A 209 -6.16 3.60 16.97
CA LEU A 209 -6.06 2.50 16.03
C LEU A 209 -7.45 1.88 15.85
N CYS A 210 -7.88 1.77 14.60
CA CYS A 210 -9.15 1.16 14.23
C CYS A 210 -8.93 0.02 13.23
N THR A 211 -9.80 -0.98 13.22
CA THR A 211 -9.94 -1.91 12.08
C THR A 211 -11.41 -2.06 11.71
N ILE A 212 -11.70 -1.87 10.42
CA ILE A 212 -13.03 -2.12 9.84
C ILE A 212 -12.95 -3.19 8.75
N LEU A 213 -14.08 -3.87 8.52
CA LEU A 213 -14.20 -4.94 7.54
C LEU A 213 -15.23 -4.56 6.47
N SER A 214 -14.98 -4.99 5.23
CA SER A 214 -15.85 -4.72 4.09
C SER A 214 -15.91 -5.94 3.16
N PRO A 215 -17.09 -6.52 2.89
CA PRO A 215 -17.21 -7.55 1.86
C PRO A 215 -16.93 -6.92 0.49
N VAL A 216 -16.05 -7.54 -0.30
CA VAL A 216 -15.66 -7.06 -1.62
C VAL A 216 -15.83 -8.14 -2.68
N GLY A 217 -16.28 -7.71 -3.86
CA GLY A 217 -16.47 -8.58 -5.01
C GLY A 217 -15.21 -8.72 -5.87
N ASP A 218 -15.34 -9.49 -6.94
CA ASP A 218 -14.28 -9.59 -7.96
C ASP A 218 -14.02 -8.23 -8.62
N TYR A 219 -12.77 -7.80 -8.58
CA TYR A 219 -12.30 -6.53 -9.14
C TYR A 219 -12.51 -6.45 -10.66
N PHE A 220 -12.46 -7.58 -11.37
CA PHE A 220 -12.63 -7.66 -12.83
C PHE A 220 -14.03 -8.12 -13.27
N SER A 221 -15.01 -8.15 -12.35
CA SER A 221 -16.40 -8.47 -12.70
C SER A 221 -17.01 -7.50 -13.72
N SER A 222 -16.45 -6.29 -13.85
CA SER A 222 -16.70 -5.41 -15.00
C SER A 222 -15.87 -5.89 -16.20
N LYS A 223 -16.50 -6.04 -17.36
CA LYS A 223 -15.99 -6.52 -18.68
C LYS A 223 -14.59 -6.06 -19.18
N LYS A 224 -13.83 -5.28 -18.41
CA LYS A 224 -12.44 -4.88 -18.67
C LYS A 224 -11.47 -5.91 -18.10
N LYS A 225 -10.78 -6.64 -18.98
CA LYS A 225 -9.79 -7.66 -18.62
C LYS A 225 -8.34 -7.15 -18.58
N GLY A 226 -8.13 -5.88 -18.89
CA GLY A 226 -6.86 -5.20 -18.78
C GLY A 226 -7.04 -3.72 -18.50
N SER A 227 -6.05 -3.12 -17.84
CA SER A 227 -6.01 -1.69 -17.53
C SER A 227 -5.40 -0.88 -18.67
N ARG A 228 -5.96 0.30 -18.91
CA ARG A 228 -5.38 1.35 -19.76
C ARG A 228 -4.67 2.35 -18.87
N LEU A 229 -3.36 2.47 -19.04
CA LEU A 229 -2.51 3.32 -18.20
C LEU A 229 -2.13 4.62 -18.92
N PHE A 230 -1.98 5.68 -18.14
CA PHE A 230 -1.50 6.99 -18.61
C PHE A 230 -0.18 7.36 -17.95
N ALA A 231 0.87 7.50 -18.75
CA ALA A 231 2.20 7.90 -18.31
C ALA A 231 2.44 9.38 -18.64
N ASP A 232 2.55 10.20 -17.60
CA ASP A 232 2.81 11.63 -17.71
C ASP A 232 3.91 12.02 -16.72
N PRO A 233 5.11 12.40 -17.19
CA PRO A 233 6.23 12.73 -16.32
C PRO A 233 6.01 14.03 -15.53
N SER A 234 4.97 14.82 -15.83
CA SER A 234 4.64 16.03 -15.05
C SER A 234 4.03 15.72 -13.68
N TYR A 235 3.57 14.47 -13.45
CA TYR A 235 3.04 14.03 -12.17
C TYR A 235 3.96 13.01 -11.51
N VAL A 236 4.46 13.35 -10.33
CA VAL A 236 5.33 12.48 -9.53
C VAL A 236 4.58 11.97 -8.31
N ARG A 237 4.51 10.66 -8.13
CA ARG A 237 3.86 10.03 -6.98
C ARG A 237 4.67 10.16 -5.69
N SER A 238 5.99 10.01 -5.82
CA SER A 238 6.94 9.94 -4.72
C SER A 238 8.35 10.24 -5.22
N TRP A 239 9.23 10.67 -4.32
CA TRP A 239 10.61 11.05 -4.60
C TRP A 239 11.57 10.49 -3.56
N GLU A 240 12.87 10.48 -3.86
CA GLU A 240 13.91 10.06 -2.94
C GLU A 240 13.92 10.90 -1.66
N GLY A 241 14.06 10.27 -0.50
CA GLY A 241 13.90 10.92 0.81
C GLY A 241 12.44 11.22 1.20
N GLY A 242 11.48 11.00 0.30
CA GLY A 242 10.06 11.10 0.57
C GLY A 242 9.50 9.95 1.42
N CYS A 243 8.20 9.70 1.30
CA CYS A 243 7.52 8.64 2.07
C CYS A 243 6.77 7.63 1.20
N GLY A 244 7.09 7.52 -0.10
CA GLY A 244 6.39 6.65 -1.06
C GLY A 244 6.40 5.16 -0.72
N GLN A 245 7.41 4.68 0.01
CA GLN A 245 7.50 3.31 0.53
C GLN A 245 6.62 3.02 1.76
N PHE A 246 5.92 4.01 2.28
CA PHE A 246 5.02 3.86 3.43
C PHE A 246 3.56 4.03 3.00
N LYS A 247 2.65 3.35 3.69
CA LYS A 247 1.21 3.36 3.37
C LYS A 247 0.47 4.47 4.13
N LEU A 248 0.88 5.71 3.87
CA LEU A 248 0.38 6.92 4.51
C LEU A 248 -0.73 7.56 3.69
N ALA A 249 -1.74 8.16 4.34
CA ALA A 249 -2.82 8.86 3.64
C ALA A 249 -2.31 9.97 2.71
N ALA A 250 -1.24 10.66 3.11
CA ALA A 250 -0.57 11.72 2.34
C ALA A 250 -0.07 11.28 0.95
N ASN A 251 0.20 9.98 0.75
CA ASN A 251 0.64 9.45 -0.54
C ASN A 251 -0.50 9.17 -1.54
N TYR A 252 -1.76 9.29 -1.09
CA TYR A 252 -2.94 8.97 -1.91
C TYR A 252 -3.77 10.21 -2.22
N ALA A 253 -3.94 11.13 -1.28
CA ALA A 253 -4.77 12.31 -1.51
C ALA A 253 -4.34 13.15 -2.74
N PRO A 254 -3.04 13.42 -2.98
CA PRO A 254 -2.60 14.17 -4.17
C PRO A 254 -2.86 13.46 -5.49
N THR A 255 -3.06 12.14 -5.49
CA THR A 255 -3.27 11.37 -6.74
C THR A 255 -4.69 11.55 -7.29
N LEU A 256 -5.62 12.08 -6.49
CA LEU A 256 -7.04 12.13 -6.85
C LEU A 256 -7.35 13.08 -8.01
N VAL A 257 -6.62 14.21 -8.12
CA VAL A 257 -6.81 15.16 -9.23
C VAL A 257 -6.44 14.51 -10.56
N LEU A 258 -5.28 13.83 -10.62
CA LEU A 258 -4.87 13.09 -11.81
C LEU A 258 -5.86 11.97 -12.11
N GLN A 259 -6.24 11.18 -11.10
CA GLN A 259 -7.18 10.09 -11.29
C GLN A 259 -8.56 10.55 -11.82
N LYS A 260 -9.01 11.76 -11.46
CA LYS A 260 -10.20 12.39 -12.06
C LYS A 260 -9.99 12.66 -13.55
N LEU A 261 -8.91 13.34 -13.91
CA LEU A 261 -8.56 13.66 -15.31
C LEU A 261 -8.43 12.40 -16.18
N LEU A 262 -7.83 11.34 -15.63
CA LEU A 262 -7.64 10.08 -16.35
C LEU A 262 -8.96 9.38 -16.64
N ARG A 263 -9.89 9.36 -15.68
CA ARG A 263 -11.24 8.81 -15.89
C ARG A 263 -11.99 9.56 -16.99
N GLU A 264 -11.92 10.88 -17.00
CA GLU A 264 -12.53 11.73 -18.04
C GLU A 264 -11.94 11.44 -19.43
N ARG A 265 -10.67 11.00 -19.49
CA ARG A 265 -9.97 10.63 -20.73
C ARG A 265 -10.07 9.14 -21.09
N GLY A 266 -10.81 8.34 -20.30
CA GLY A 266 -11.01 6.91 -20.56
C GLY A 266 -9.85 6.00 -20.15
N TYR A 267 -8.92 6.48 -19.32
CA TYR A 267 -7.83 5.68 -18.72
C TYR A 267 -8.19 5.24 -17.31
N ASP A 268 -7.74 4.05 -16.92
CA ASP A 268 -8.10 3.46 -15.63
C ASP A 268 -7.24 4.02 -14.49
N THR A 269 -5.93 4.21 -14.71
CA THR A 269 -5.03 4.84 -13.73
C THR A 269 -3.71 5.32 -14.36
N SER A 270 -2.83 5.92 -13.56
CA SER A 270 -1.52 6.41 -14.03
C SER A 270 -0.46 5.31 -14.00
N LEU A 271 0.45 5.30 -14.97
CA LEU A 271 1.76 4.68 -14.82
C LEU A 271 2.72 5.77 -14.30
N TRP A 272 3.17 5.62 -13.06
CA TRP A 272 3.96 6.63 -12.38
C TRP A 272 5.40 6.62 -12.87
N LEU A 273 5.85 7.78 -13.35
CA LEU A 273 7.22 8.01 -13.81
C LEU A 273 8.01 8.81 -12.77
N TYR A 274 9.32 8.57 -12.69
CA TYR A 274 10.22 9.31 -11.81
C TYR A 274 11.55 9.63 -12.47
N GLY A 275 12.05 10.84 -12.23
CA GLY A 275 13.39 11.26 -12.62
C GLY A 275 13.56 11.55 -14.12
N PRO A 276 14.75 12.02 -14.53
CA PRO A 276 15.03 12.40 -15.92
C PRO A 276 15.04 11.20 -16.88
N ASP A 277 15.35 10.01 -16.37
CA ASP A 277 15.34 8.76 -17.14
C ASP A 277 13.92 8.16 -17.25
N GLU A 278 12.92 8.82 -16.66
CA GLU A 278 11.52 8.41 -16.64
C GLU A 278 11.36 6.95 -16.18
N LEU A 279 11.87 6.67 -14.98
CA LEU A 279 11.77 5.37 -14.32
C LEU A 279 10.30 5.04 -14.07
N ILE A 280 9.86 3.88 -14.54
CA ILE A 280 8.56 3.31 -14.23
C ILE A 280 8.61 2.80 -12.78
N THR A 281 7.72 3.30 -11.93
CA THR A 281 7.69 2.97 -10.50
C THR A 281 6.51 2.08 -10.12
N GLU A 282 5.28 2.56 -10.33
CA GLU A 282 4.03 1.89 -9.94
C GLU A 282 2.91 2.16 -10.97
N ALA A 283 1.86 1.33 -10.97
CA ALA A 283 0.66 1.54 -11.77
C ALA A 283 -0.52 1.87 -10.84
N GLY A 284 -0.86 3.14 -10.71
CA GLY A 284 -1.88 3.63 -9.79
C GLY A 284 -1.51 3.36 -8.34
N THR A 285 -2.13 2.35 -7.74
CA THR A 285 -1.86 1.90 -6.36
C THR A 285 -1.30 0.47 -6.31
N MET A 286 -0.77 0.00 -7.44
CA MET A 286 -0.23 -1.34 -7.65
C MET A 286 1.26 -1.27 -7.97
N ASN A 287 2.02 -2.26 -7.51
CA ASN A 287 3.37 -2.47 -8.03
C ASN A 287 3.29 -2.98 -9.47
N ILE A 288 4.32 -2.75 -10.27
CA ILE A 288 4.33 -3.10 -11.69
C ILE A 288 5.38 -4.16 -12.02
N PHE A 289 5.03 -5.07 -12.93
CA PHE A 289 5.89 -6.10 -13.49
C PHE A 289 5.89 -6.02 -15.02
N VAL A 290 7.05 -6.34 -15.61
CA VAL A 290 7.27 -6.46 -17.05
C VAL A 290 7.88 -7.83 -17.33
N PHE A 291 7.21 -8.63 -18.15
CA PHE A 291 7.74 -9.89 -18.67
C PHE A 291 8.14 -9.71 -20.13
N TRP A 292 9.39 -10.01 -20.45
CA TRP A 292 9.99 -9.68 -21.74
C TRP A 292 11.18 -10.59 -22.04
N THR A 293 11.65 -10.58 -23.28
CA THR A 293 12.96 -11.13 -23.66
C THR A 293 14.01 -10.02 -23.52
N ASN A 294 14.97 -10.17 -22.62
CA ASN A 294 16.02 -9.17 -22.39
C ASN A 294 17.00 -9.07 -23.57
N GLU A 295 17.96 -8.15 -23.49
CA GLU A 295 18.95 -7.93 -24.56
C GLU A 295 19.87 -9.14 -24.82
N GLN A 296 19.95 -10.07 -23.87
CA GLN A 296 20.71 -11.32 -24.00
C GLN A 296 19.88 -12.46 -24.61
N GLY A 297 18.61 -12.23 -24.96
CA GLY A 297 17.72 -13.27 -25.49
C GLY A 297 17.06 -14.14 -24.41
N GLU A 298 17.19 -13.80 -23.13
CA GLU A 298 16.62 -14.56 -22.02
C GLU A 298 15.21 -14.06 -21.68
N LYS A 299 14.27 -14.97 -21.38
CA LYS A 299 12.99 -14.58 -20.77
C LYS A 299 13.25 -14.06 -19.36
N GLU A 300 12.68 -12.90 -19.04
CA GLU A 300 12.90 -12.20 -17.79
C GLU A 300 11.61 -11.56 -17.29
N LEU A 301 11.29 -11.78 -16.00
CA LEU A 301 10.30 -11.02 -15.25
C LEU A 301 11.01 -9.97 -14.42
N ARG A 302 10.78 -8.69 -14.75
CA ARG A 302 11.40 -7.54 -14.10
C ARG A 302 10.35 -6.72 -13.33
N THR A 303 10.72 -6.26 -12.14
CA THR A 303 9.97 -5.26 -11.36
C THR A 303 10.94 -4.22 -10.80
N PRO A 304 10.54 -2.95 -10.62
CA PRO A 304 11.41 -1.95 -10.01
C PRO A 304 11.86 -2.33 -8.58
N PRO A 305 13.11 -2.03 -8.18
CA PRO A 305 13.65 -2.36 -6.85
C PRO A 305 13.04 -1.48 -5.75
N LEU A 306 13.12 -1.92 -4.49
CA LEU A 306 12.64 -1.16 -3.34
C LEU A 306 13.60 -0.01 -2.96
N SER A 307 13.65 1.03 -3.79
CA SER A 307 14.54 2.20 -3.66
C SER A 307 14.05 3.31 -2.70
N GLY A 308 12.90 3.09 -2.04
CA GLY A 308 12.20 4.12 -1.25
C GLY A 308 11.07 4.84 -2.01
N LEU A 309 11.07 4.75 -3.34
CA LEU A 309 10.00 5.26 -4.21
C LEU A 309 8.78 4.34 -4.25
N ILE A 310 8.96 3.04 -4.04
CA ILE A 310 7.95 2.01 -4.30
C ILE A 310 7.42 1.46 -2.99
N LEU A 311 6.10 1.29 -2.90
CA LEU A 311 5.49 0.64 -1.74
C LEU A 311 5.84 -0.85 -1.78
N PRO A 312 6.41 -1.45 -0.69
CA PRO A 312 6.74 -2.87 -0.67
C PRO A 312 5.47 -3.72 -0.59
N GLY A 313 4.86 -4.02 -1.75
CA GLY A 313 3.63 -4.81 -1.86
C GLY A 313 3.79 -6.25 -1.39
N VAL A 314 2.87 -6.72 -0.53
CA VAL A 314 2.80 -8.15 -0.15
C VAL A 314 2.50 -9.02 -1.37
N THR A 315 1.63 -8.56 -2.28
CA THR A 315 1.37 -9.25 -3.55
C THR A 315 2.60 -9.25 -4.44
N ARG A 316 3.31 -8.13 -4.58
CA ARG A 316 4.60 -8.07 -5.31
C ARG A 316 5.60 -9.10 -4.77
N GLN A 317 5.79 -9.13 -3.45
CA GLN A 317 6.69 -10.08 -2.79
C GLN A 317 6.28 -11.53 -3.08
N SER A 318 4.98 -11.83 -3.02
CA SER A 318 4.46 -13.17 -3.30
C SER A 318 4.63 -13.57 -4.76
N VAL A 319 4.45 -12.65 -5.71
CA VAL A 319 4.72 -12.90 -7.14
C VAL A 319 6.19 -13.20 -7.39
N LEU A 320 7.10 -12.45 -6.77
CA LEU A 320 8.54 -12.73 -6.86
C LEU A 320 8.88 -14.11 -6.30
N GLU A 321 8.33 -14.49 -5.14
CA GLU A 321 8.59 -15.78 -4.52
C GLU A 321 8.00 -16.96 -5.33
N ILE A 322 6.77 -16.83 -5.83
CA ILE A 322 6.13 -17.81 -6.73
C ILE A 322 6.97 -18.00 -8.00
N THR A 323 7.27 -16.91 -8.70
CA THR A 323 7.94 -17.01 -10.01
C THR A 323 9.41 -17.45 -9.90
N ARG A 324 10.09 -17.13 -8.79
CA ARG A 324 11.42 -17.67 -8.49
C ARG A 324 11.38 -19.17 -8.20
N SER A 325 10.31 -19.69 -7.58
CA SER A 325 10.19 -21.12 -7.26
C SER A 325 10.02 -21.98 -8.52
N TRP A 326 9.43 -21.44 -9.59
CA TRP A 326 9.29 -22.15 -10.86
C TRP A 326 10.61 -22.38 -11.58
N ASN A 327 11.59 -21.48 -11.42
CA ASN A 327 12.91 -21.57 -12.04
C ASN A 327 12.88 -21.74 -13.58
N GLU A 328 11.89 -21.15 -14.24
CA GLU A 328 11.67 -21.27 -15.70
C GLU A 328 12.23 -20.07 -16.49
N PHE A 329 12.43 -18.93 -15.82
CA PHE A 329 12.92 -17.68 -16.40
C PHE A 329 13.58 -16.83 -15.33
N LYS A 330 14.30 -15.79 -15.76
CA LYS A 330 15.02 -14.89 -14.88
C LYS A 330 14.05 -13.97 -14.15
N VAL A 331 14.20 -13.82 -12.83
CA VAL A 331 13.36 -12.92 -12.02
C VAL A 331 14.23 -11.88 -11.33
N VAL A 332 14.10 -10.60 -11.72
CA VAL A 332 15.00 -9.54 -11.26
C VAL A 332 14.25 -8.31 -10.74
N GLU A 333 14.85 -7.71 -9.71
CA GLU A 333 14.45 -6.42 -9.17
C GLU A 333 15.42 -5.38 -9.73
N LYS A 334 15.01 -4.69 -10.80
CA LYS A 334 15.86 -3.74 -11.54
C LYS A 334 15.00 -2.65 -12.17
N ASP A 335 15.58 -1.46 -12.29
CA ASP A 335 14.89 -0.31 -12.88
C ASP A 335 14.36 -0.63 -14.28
N ILE A 336 13.20 -0.05 -14.55
CA ILE A 336 12.51 -0.10 -15.83
C ILE A 336 12.33 1.34 -16.27
N THR A 337 12.85 1.70 -17.44
CA THR A 337 12.67 3.04 -18.01
C THR A 337 11.60 3.01 -19.10
N MET A 338 10.97 4.15 -19.38
CA MET A 338 10.11 4.29 -20.56
C MET A 338 10.86 3.94 -21.85
N SER A 339 12.13 4.34 -21.98
CA SER A 339 12.95 4.00 -23.16
C SER A 339 13.16 2.49 -23.33
N MET A 340 13.46 1.77 -22.25
CA MET A 340 13.57 0.30 -22.25
C MET A 340 12.25 -0.34 -22.71
N LEU A 341 11.12 0.09 -22.12
CA LEU A 341 9.82 -0.48 -22.43
C LEU A 341 9.43 -0.27 -23.90
N LEU A 342 9.62 0.95 -24.42
CA LEU A 342 9.30 1.28 -25.81
C LEU A 342 10.20 0.59 -26.82
N ASN A 343 11.50 0.43 -26.51
CA ASN A 343 12.41 -0.34 -27.37
C ASN A 343 12.01 -1.83 -27.39
N ALA A 344 11.69 -2.41 -26.23
CA ALA A 344 11.21 -3.80 -26.16
C ALA A 344 9.90 -4.01 -26.93
N LEU A 345 8.98 -3.04 -26.90
CA LEU A 345 7.76 -3.06 -27.72
C LEU A 345 8.07 -3.01 -29.21
N LYS A 346 8.92 -2.08 -29.65
CA LYS A 346 9.30 -1.92 -31.06
C LYS A 346 9.97 -3.18 -31.63
N GLU A 347 10.73 -3.87 -30.80
CA GLU A 347 11.49 -5.08 -31.17
C GLU A 347 10.70 -6.38 -30.94
N ASN A 348 9.40 -6.29 -30.58
CA ASN A 348 8.56 -7.44 -30.26
C ASN A 348 9.13 -8.36 -29.15
N ARG A 349 9.85 -7.76 -28.19
CA ARG A 349 10.43 -8.44 -27.03
C ARG A 349 9.58 -8.35 -25.77
N LEU A 350 8.60 -7.43 -25.71
CA LEU A 350 7.66 -7.35 -24.59
C LEU A 350 6.57 -8.44 -24.71
N HIS A 351 6.40 -9.26 -23.68
CA HIS A 351 5.38 -10.33 -23.65
C HIS A 351 4.16 -9.94 -22.82
N HIS A 352 4.36 -9.44 -21.61
CA HIS A 352 3.29 -8.99 -20.72
C HIS A 352 3.74 -7.81 -19.84
N MET A 353 2.78 -6.98 -19.44
CA MET A 353 2.96 -5.99 -18.38
C MET A 353 1.71 -6.04 -17.49
N PHE A 354 1.89 -6.03 -16.17
CA PHE A 354 0.78 -6.15 -15.23
C PHE A 354 1.07 -5.47 -13.89
N GLY A 355 0.03 -4.89 -13.31
CA GLY A 355 0.02 -4.40 -11.94
C GLY A 355 -0.24 -5.53 -10.94
N THR A 356 0.21 -5.38 -9.70
CA THR A 356 -0.07 -6.29 -8.59
C THR A 356 -0.44 -5.54 -7.32
N GLY A 357 -1.42 -6.06 -6.58
CA GLY A 357 -1.85 -5.49 -5.30
C GLY A 357 -3.04 -6.23 -4.70
N THR A 358 -3.28 -6.04 -3.39
CA THR A 358 -4.31 -6.79 -2.65
C THR A 358 -5.70 -6.76 -3.29
N ALA A 359 -6.09 -5.63 -3.91
CA ALA A 359 -7.43 -5.45 -4.47
C ALA A 359 -7.73 -6.40 -5.64
N CYS A 360 -6.83 -6.50 -6.61
CA CYS A 360 -7.00 -7.25 -7.85
C CYS A 360 -6.10 -8.49 -7.98
N VAL A 361 -5.13 -8.65 -7.08
CA VAL A 361 -4.02 -9.63 -7.15
C VAL A 361 -3.10 -9.35 -8.34
N VAL A 362 -3.56 -9.60 -9.56
CA VAL A 362 -2.86 -9.32 -10.82
C VAL A 362 -3.81 -8.52 -11.72
N SER A 363 -3.30 -7.43 -12.31
CA SER A 363 -4.04 -6.58 -13.23
C SER A 363 -3.26 -6.40 -14.53
N PRO A 364 -3.61 -7.14 -15.59
CA PRO A 364 -2.96 -6.99 -16.89
C PRO A 364 -3.06 -5.56 -17.42
N VAL A 365 -2.07 -5.11 -18.19
CA VAL A 365 -2.06 -3.82 -18.90
C VAL A 365 -2.26 -4.09 -20.38
N MET A 366 -3.21 -3.41 -21.00
CA MET A 366 -3.55 -3.58 -22.42
C MET A 366 -3.13 -2.39 -23.29
N GLU A 367 -3.05 -1.20 -22.69
CA GLU A 367 -2.75 0.03 -23.39
C GLU A 367 -1.97 0.97 -22.48
N LEU A 368 -0.99 1.65 -23.06
CA LEU A 368 -0.23 2.72 -22.44
C LEU A 368 -0.34 3.97 -23.31
N TYR A 369 -0.78 5.08 -22.72
CA TYR A 369 -0.64 6.39 -23.34
C TYR A 369 0.57 7.12 -22.80
N TYR A 370 1.40 7.63 -23.71
CA TYR A 370 2.62 8.35 -23.38
C TYR A 370 3.02 9.31 -24.51
N LYS A 371 3.35 10.56 -24.18
CA LYS A 371 3.77 11.62 -25.13
C LYS A 371 2.94 11.65 -26.42
N ASN A 372 1.62 11.79 -26.28
CA ASN A 372 0.65 11.84 -27.39
C ASN A 372 0.52 10.56 -28.25
N ASN A 373 1.13 9.46 -27.83
CA ASN A 373 1.06 8.18 -28.51
C ASN A 373 0.31 7.15 -27.66
N ARG A 374 -0.40 6.24 -28.33
CA ARG A 374 -1.00 5.04 -27.71
C ARG A 374 -0.18 3.83 -28.11
N TYR A 375 0.25 3.07 -27.12
CA TYR A 375 0.98 1.83 -27.29
C TYR A 375 0.08 0.68 -26.86
N SER A 376 -0.19 -0.25 -27.76
CA SER A 376 -0.82 -1.51 -27.40
C SER A 376 0.21 -2.37 -26.67
N ILE A 377 -0.17 -2.84 -25.48
CA ILE A 377 0.65 -3.73 -24.69
C ILE A 377 0.19 -5.16 -24.97
N PRO A 378 1.09 -6.10 -25.33
CA PRO A 378 0.73 -7.48 -25.57
C PRO A 378 0.01 -8.10 -24.37
N PHE A 379 -1.19 -8.59 -24.65
CA PHE A 379 -2.13 -9.11 -23.67
C PHE A 379 -2.88 -10.30 -24.28
N THR A 380 -3.12 -11.33 -23.47
CA THR A 380 -3.94 -12.49 -23.83
C THR A 380 -4.72 -12.94 -22.60
N GLU A 381 -5.87 -13.58 -22.85
CA GLU A 381 -6.72 -14.17 -21.83
C GLU A 381 -6.46 -15.67 -21.66
N ASP A 382 -5.44 -16.19 -22.34
CA ASP A 382 -5.04 -17.59 -22.23
C ASP A 382 -4.70 -17.91 -20.75
N PRO A 383 -5.35 -18.91 -20.13
CA PRO A 383 -5.04 -19.34 -18.76
C PRO A 383 -3.58 -19.78 -18.55
N SER A 384 -2.88 -20.12 -19.64
CA SER A 384 -1.45 -20.47 -19.64
C SER A 384 -0.52 -19.27 -19.68
N SER A 385 -1.05 -18.07 -19.92
CA SER A 385 -0.27 -16.83 -19.89
C SER A 385 0.30 -16.57 -18.50
N LEU A 386 1.44 -15.89 -18.44
CA LEU A 386 2.13 -15.65 -17.18
C LEU A 386 1.25 -14.94 -16.13
N PRO A 387 0.52 -13.84 -16.46
CA PRO A 387 -0.35 -13.17 -15.49
C PRO A 387 -1.46 -14.07 -14.93
N GLU A 388 -2.11 -14.87 -15.78
CA GLU A 388 -3.19 -15.78 -15.38
C GLU A 388 -2.67 -16.96 -14.55
N ARG A 389 -1.51 -17.53 -14.90
CA ARG A 389 -0.86 -18.57 -14.09
C ARG A 389 -0.50 -18.07 -12.69
N ILE A 390 0.06 -16.86 -12.59
CA ILE A 390 0.38 -16.22 -11.30
C ILE A 390 -0.90 -16.00 -10.49
N LEU A 391 -1.95 -15.44 -11.11
CA LEU A 391 -3.23 -15.20 -10.46
C LEU A 391 -3.81 -16.50 -9.90
N LYS A 392 -3.83 -17.56 -10.72
CA LYS A 392 -4.31 -18.88 -10.33
C LYS A 392 -3.54 -19.41 -9.12
N GLU A 393 -2.21 -19.50 -9.19
CA GLU A 393 -1.41 -20.05 -8.11
C GLU A 393 -1.55 -19.24 -6.80
N TYR A 394 -1.54 -17.92 -6.90
CA TYR A 394 -1.77 -17.05 -5.74
C TYR A 394 -3.14 -17.32 -5.10
N THR A 395 -4.21 -17.40 -5.90
CA THR A 395 -5.57 -17.66 -5.39
C THR A 395 -5.75 -19.09 -4.87
N ASP A 396 -5.08 -20.07 -5.47
CA ASP A 396 -5.08 -21.46 -5.02
C ASP A 396 -4.45 -21.58 -3.64
N ILE A 397 -3.34 -20.86 -3.40
CA ILE A 397 -2.71 -20.75 -2.07
C ILE A 397 -3.67 -20.11 -1.08
N GLN A 398 -4.27 -18.97 -1.42
CA GLN A 398 -5.23 -18.27 -0.54
C GLN A 398 -6.40 -19.17 -0.12
N ARG A 399 -6.89 -20.00 -1.04
CA ARG A 399 -8.05 -20.87 -0.84
C ARG A 399 -7.70 -22.28 -0.38
N ALA A 400 -6.41 -22.59 -0.19
CA ALA A 400 -5.90 -23.92 0.13
C ALA A 400 -6.38 -25.03 -0.83
N VAL A 401 -6.41 -24.73 -2.14
CA VAL A 401 -6.85 -25.69 -3.18
C VAL A 401 -5.95 -26.94 -3.19
N ASN A 402 -4.65 -26.75 -3.01
CA ASN A 402 -3.65 -27.82 -2.97
C ASN A 402 -3.24 -28.18 -1.52
N GLY A 403 -4.11 -27.90 -0.53
CA GLY A 403 -3.84 -28.11 0.88
C GLY A 403 -3.26 -26.87 1.60
N PRO A 404 -2.87 -27.02 2.89
CA PRO A 404 -2.34 -25.92 3.70
C PRO A 404 -1.03 -25.35 3.12
N HIS A 405 -0.88 -24.03 3.19
CA HIS A 405 0.33 -23.33 2.77
C HIS A 405 0.78 -22.34 3.87
N PRO A 406 2.08 -22.17 4.15
CA PRO A 406 2.57 -21.26 5.20
C PRO A 406 2.13 -19.81 5.06
N TRP A 407 1.70 -19.39 3.86
CA TRP A 407 1.20 -18.03 3.60
C TRP A 407 -0.28 -17.85 3.90
N ALA A 408 -1.05 -18.93 4.08
CA ALA A 408 -2.50 -18.88 4.20
C ALA A 408 -2.92 -19.35 5.61
N HIS A 409 -3.03 -18.38 6.52
CA HIS A 409 -3.22 -18.59 7.95
C HIS A 409 -4.70 -18.82 8.25
N PRO A 410 -5.11 -20.02 8.69
CA PRO A 410 -6.49 -20.28 9.03
C PRO A 410 -6.91 -19.44 10.24
N ILE A 411 -8.14 -18.95 10.21
CA ILE A 411 -8.80 -18.33 11.35
C ILE A 411 -9.54 -19.44 12.08
N ASP A 412 -8.87 -20.08 13.02
CA ASP A 412 -9.43 -21.22 13.75
C ASP A 412 -10.60 -20.79 14.62
N LYS A 413 -11.62 -21.64 14.77
CA LYS A 413 -12.63 -21.45 15.81
C LYS A 413 -11.94 -21.48 17.18
N PRO A 414 -12.37 -20.68 18.16
CA PRO A 414 -11.87 -20.80 19.53
C PRO A 414 -11.99 -22.27 19.98
N ARG A 415 -10.97 -22.78 20.65
CA ARG A 415 -11.05 -24.07 21.34
C ARG A 415 -11.99 -23.98 22.53
#